data_AF-A0A1M3L527-F1
#
_entry.id   AF-A0A1M3L527-F1
#
_cell.length_a   1.000
_cell.length_b   1.000
_cell.length_c   1.000
_cell.angle_alpha   90.00
_cell.angle_beta   90.00
_cell.angle_gamma   90.00
#
_symmetry.space_group_name_H-M   'P 1'
#
loop_
_entity.id
_entity.type
_entity.pdbx_description
1 polymer ?
#
loop_
_entity_poly.entity_id
_entity_poly.type
_entity_poly.pdbx_seq_one_letter_code
_entity_poly.pdbx_strand_id
1 'polypeptide(L)' 'MLEPGRIIIEAVDLRDATRLASTYGGDANHWVKMGSSSFKAKGGVRFETHWYENLSTGQRVEFKTKF' A
#
# COMPACT_ATOMS: atom_id res chain seq x y z
N MET A 1 11.07 8.62 -8.81
CA MET A 1 11.09 7.69 -7.66
C MET A 1 9.82 7.94 -6.88
N LEU A 2 8.89 6.97 -6.83
CA LEU A 2 7.75 7.07 -5.92
C LEU A 2 8.31 7.06 -4.49
N GLU A 3 7.80 7.91 -3.61
CA GLU A 3 8.19 7.92 -2.20
C GLU A 3 8.15 6.49 -1.64
N PRO A 4 9.09 6.10 -0.75
CA PRO A 4 9.14 4.74 -0.22
C PRO A 4 7.85 4.31 0.49
N GLY A 5 6.98 5.25 0.86
CA GLY A 5 5.74 4.97 1.57
C GLY A 5 6.00 4.48 2.99
N ARG A 6 4.96 4.47 3.82
CA ARG A 6 4.98 3.91 5.17
C ARG A 6 3.97 2.78 5.24
N ILE A 7 4.32 1.72 5.98
CA ILE A 7 3.36 0.67 6.34
C ILE A 7 2.28 1.27 7.26
N ILE A 8 1.03 1.18 6.82
CA ILE A 8 -0.15 1.63 7.57
C ILE A 8 -0.96 0.48 8.16
N ILE A 9 -0.84 -0.73 7.59
CA ILE A 9 -1.39 -1.97 8.15
C ILE A 9 -0.36 -3.09 7.89
N GLU A 10 0.09 -3.72 8.97
CA GLU A 10 1.01 -4.86 8.94
C GLU A 10 0.30 -6.14 8.46
N ALA A 11 1.07 -7.12 8.02
CA ALA A 11 0.53 -8.36 7.46
C ALA A 11 -0.38 -9.12 8.44
N VAL A 12 -0.02 -9.14 9.72
CA VAL A 12 -0.79 -9.81 10.79
C VAL A 12 -2.21 -9.25 10.95
N ASP A 13 -2.39 -7.95 10.67
CA ASP A 13 -3.68 -7.26 10.78
C ASP A 13 -4.38 -7.10 9.42
N LEU A 14 -3.72 -7.48 8.32
CA LEU A 14 -4.23 -7.29 6.98
C LEU A 14 -5.22 -8.39 6.59
N ARG A 15 -6.52 -8.11 6.76
CA ARG A 15 -7.61 -9.03 6.38
C ARG A 15 -7.57 -9.49 4.92
N ASP A 16 -7.02 -8.66 4.03
CA ASP A 16 -6.91 -8.96 2.60
C ASP A 16 -5.70 -9.85 2.24
N ALA A 17 -4.80 -10.14 3.19
CA ALA A 17 -3.51 -10.81 2.91
C ALA A 17 -3.66 -12.12 2.11
N THR A 18 -4.58 -12.99 2.53
CA THR A 18 -4.86 -14.25 1.83
C THR A 18 -5.39 -14.02 0.41
N ARG A 19 -6.28 -13.03 0.23
CA ARG A 19 -6.83 -12.67 -1.09
C ARG A 19 -5.74 -12.13 -2.01
N LEU A 20 -4.85 -11.29 -1.48
CA LEU A 20 -3.73 -10.72 -2.22
C LEU A 20 -2.75 -11.80 -2.67
N ALA A 21 -2.36 -12.72 -1.78
CA ALA A 21 -1.54 -13.87 -2.13
C ALA A 21 -2.20 -14.76 -3.20
N SER A 22 -3.51 -15.01 -3.08
CA SER A 22 -4.25 -15.83 -4.05
C SER A 22 -4.37 -15.15 -5.42
N THR A 23 -4.48 -13.82 -5.46
CA THR A 23 -4.71 -13.05 -6.69
C THR A 23 -3.42 -12.68 -7.41
N TYR A 24 -2.39 -12.29 -6.65
CA TYR A 24 -1.16 -11.71 -7.17
C TYR A 24 0.08 -12.57 -6.91
N GLY A 25 -0.07 -13.66 -6.15
CA GLY A 25 1.03 -14.53 -5.74
C GLY A 25 1.79 -14.03 -4.51
N GLY A 26 2.89 -14.73 -4.19
CA GLY A 26 3.68 -14.49 -2.99
C GLY A 26 3.02 -15.04 -1.72
N ASP A 27 3.67 -14.81 -0.58
CA ASP A 27 3.19 -15.24 0.73
C ASP A 27 2.27 -14.18 1.35
N ALA A 28 1.16 -14.61 1.94
CA ALA A 28 0.20 -13.74 2.63
C ALA A 28 0.86 -12.89 3.72
N ASN A 29 1.82 -13.45 4.46
CA ASN A 29 2.51 -12.78 5.56
C ASN A 29 3.50 -11.69 5.11
N HIS A 30 3.73 -11.56 3.81
CA HIS A 30 4.56 -10.48 3.25
C HIS A 30 3.75 -9.34 2.66
N TRP A 31 2.42 -9.47 2.57
CA TRP A 31 1.55 -8.40 2.09
C TRP A 31 1.25 -7.40 3.20
N VAL A 32 1.51 -6.12 2.93
CA VAL A 32 1.22 -4.99 3.82
C VAL A 32 0.42 -3.93 3.10
N LYS A 33 -0.30 -3.10 3.85
CA LYS A 33 -0.89 -1.88 3.31
C LYS A 33 0.06 -0.72 3.50
N MET A 34 0.30 0.01 2.43
CA MET A 34 1.19 1.17 2.39
C MET A 34 0.39 2.46 2.19
N GLY A 35 0.96 3.57 2.66
CA GLY A 35 0.48 4.92 2.42
C GLY A 35 1.64 5.87 2.11
N SER A 36 1.43 6.83 1.21
CA SER A 36 2.37 7.93 0.98
C SER A 36 2.24 8.99 2.09
N SER A 37 3.25 9.84 2.20
CA SER A 37 3.11 11.13 2.89
C SER A 37 1.92 11.93 2.32
N SER A 38 1.28 12.75 3.16
CA SER A 38 0.25 13.69 2.70
C SER A 38 0.88 14.80 1.86
N PHE A 39 0.51 14.86 0.58
CA PHE A 39 0.97 15.90 -0.32
C PHE A 39 -0.06 17.03 -0.37
N LYS A 40 0.40 18.28 -0.21
CA LYS A 40 -0.42 19.48 -0.40
C LYS A 40 -0.18 20.05 -1.79
N ALA A 41 -1.16 19.92 -2.68
CA ALA A 41 -1.11 20.48 -4.02
C ALA A 41 -1.22 22.02 -3.99
N LYS A 42 -0.72 22.64 -5.07
CA LYS A 42 -0.92 24.08 -5.33
C LYS A 42 -2.42 24.30 -5.53
N GLY A 43 -3.08 24.96 -4.57
CA GLY A 43 -4.54 25.06 -4.49
C GLY A 43 -5.14 24.57 -3.17
N GLY A 44 -4.32 24.00 -2.27
CA GLY A 44 -4.74 23.66 -0.90
C GLY A 44 -5.31 22.25 -0.73
N VAL A 45 -5.59 21.56 -1.82
CA VAL A 45 -6.01 20.14 -1.82
C VAL A 45 -4.88 19.29 -1.23
N ARG A 46 -5.20 18.47 -0.25
CA ARG A 46 -4.30 17.45 0.29
C ARG A 46 -4.69 16.11 -0.31
N PHE A 47 -3.70 15.26 -0.58
CA PHE A 47 -3.99 13.88 -0.95
C PHE A 47 -2.90 12.93 -0.48
N GLU A 48 -3.30 11.68 -0.29
CA GLU A 48 -2.46 10.54 0.09
C GLU A 48 -2.73 9.40 -0.88
N THR A 49 -1.69 8.65 -1.26
CA THR A 49 -1.85 7.45 -2.09
C THR A 49 -1.63 6.23 -1.22
N HIS A 50 -2.56 5.29 -1.25
CA HIS A 50 -2.47 4.02 -0.52
C HIS A 50 -2.37 2.87 -1.52
N TRP A 51 -1.67 1.80 -1.17
CA TRP A 51 -1.55 0.59 -2.00
C TRP A 51 -1.30 -0.64 -1.13
N TYR A 52 -1.33 -1.83 -1.73
CA TYR A 52 -0.81 -3.05 -1.12
C TYR A 52 0.57 -3.36 -1.69
N GLU A 53 1.51 -3.76 -0.84
CA GLU A 53 2.88 -4.10 -1.22
C GLU A 53 3.27 -5.45 -0.64
N ASN A 54 3.87 -6.32 -1.45
CA ASN A 54 4.49 -7.54 -0.96
C ASN A 54 5.97 -7.23 -0.66
N LEU A 55 6.36 -7.26 0.60
CA LEU A 55 7.71 -6.87 1.03
C LEU A 55 8.80 -7.85 0.57
N SER A 56 8.45 -9.10 0.27
CA SER A 56 9.40 -10.09 -0.23
C SER A 56 9.67 -9.94 -1.73
N THR A 57 8.67 -9.55 -2.52
CA THR A 57 8.79 -9.43 -3.98
C THR A 57 8.92 -7.98 -4.48
N GLY A 58 8.62 -6.99 -3.64
CA GLY A 58 8.54 -5.57 -4.01
C GLY A 58 7.32 -5.23 -4.88
N GLN A 59 6.39 -6.17 -5.07
CA GLN A 59 5.22 -5.97 -5.92
C GLN A 59 4.22 -5.01 -5.27
N ARG A 60 3.72 -4.03 -6.03
CA ARG A 60 2.73 -3.04 -5.56
C ARG A 60 1.44 -3.13 -6.39
N VAL A 61 0.29 -3.19 -5.73
CA VAL A 61 -1.03 -3.39 -6.36
C VAL A 61 -2.11 -2.55 -5.70
N GLU A 62 -3.26 -2.41 -6.39
CA GLU A 62 -4.48 -1.77 -5.89
C GLU A 62 -4.28 -0.33 -5.34
N PHE A 63 -3.58 0.51 -6.11
CA PHE A 63 -3.37 1.91 -5.76
C PHE A 63 -4.68 2.70 -5.65
N LYS A 64 -4.83 3.48 -4.59
CA LYS A 64 -5.97 4.36 -4.34
C LYS A 64 -5.52 5.70 -3.79
N THR A 65 -5.99 6.79 -4.40
CA THR A 65 -5.82 8.14 -3.86
C THR A 65 -6.95 8.48 -2.88
N LYS A 66 -6.59 9.08 -1.76
CA LYS A 66 -7.49 9.73 -0.81
C LYS A 66 -7.24 11.24 -0.84
N PHE A 67 -8.30 12.04 -0.79
CA PHE A 67 -8.29 13.49 -0.71
C PHE A 67 -8.79 13.94 0.67
#